data_AF-A0A0E3SSM5-F1
#
_entry.id   AF-A0A0E3SSM5-F1
#
_cell.length_a   1.000
_cell.length_b   1.000
_cell.length_c   1.000
_cell.angle_alpha   90.00
_cell.angle_beta   90.00
_cell.angle_gamma   90.00
#
_symmetry.space_group_name_H-M   'P 1'
#
loop_
_entity.id
_entity.type
_entity.pdbx_description
1 polymer ?
#
loop_
_entity_poly.entity_id
_entity_poly.type
_entity_poly.pdbx_seq_one_letter_code
_entity_poly.pdbx_strand_id
1 'polypeptide(L)'
;MEGTGNEPGFEASIEITGIDFEFATAPMSKEFVISTFEKYDLRSIVFFGENMFYVAQQDMKPYHPIYANSPYPDDIELIFDFMAIERIRKIEYIDGFLKRSPIEEHPDI
;
A
#
# COMPACT_ATOMS: atom_id res chain seq x y z
N MET A 1 6.67 17.25 -32.55
CA MET A 1 7.41 17.82 -31.41
C MET A 1 6.35 18.13 -30.36
N GLU A 2 6.10 17.15 -29.50
CA GLU A 2 6.60 17.06 -28.10
C GLU A 2 5.54 17.67 -27.16
N GLY A 3 5.05 17.00 -26.12
CA GLY A 3 5.35 15.69 -25.59
C GLY A 3 4.06 15.03 -25.09
N THR A 4 3.94 13.74 -25.35
CA THR A 4 3.12 12.83 -24.56
C THR A 4 3.67 12.91 -23.14
N GLY A 5 2.92 13.56 -22.24
CA GLY A 5 3.14 13.37 -20.82
C GLY A 5 2.93 11.89 -20.55
N ASN A 6 4.02 11.13 -20.49
CA ASN A 6 4.03 9.87 -19.80
C ASN A 6 3.72 10.23 -18.34
N GLU A 7 2.44 10.17 -17.98
CA GLU A 7 2.12 9.67 -16.65
C GLU A 7 2.94 8.38 -16.48
N PRO A 8 3.72 8.21 -15.42
CA PRO A 8 4.26 6.90 -15.11
C PRO A 8 3.03 6.02 -14.87
N GLY A 9 2.65 5.27 -15.90
CA GLY A 9 1.57 4.31 -15.84
C GLY A 9 1.99 3.26 -14.84
N PHE A 10 1.53 3.40 -13.60
CA PHE A 10 1.63 2.31 -12.63
C PHE A 10 0.68 1.23 -13.11
N GLU A 11 1.27 0.10 -13.48
CA GLU A 11 0.63 -1.06 -14.09
C GLU A 11 -0.60 -1.55 -13.30
N ALA A 12 -1.56 -2.11 -14.05
CA ALA A 12 -2.69 -2.93 -13.63
C ALA A 12 -2.90 -3.07 -12.10
N SER A 13 -3.72 -2.19 -11.52
CA SER A 13 -4.21 -2.35 -10.15
C SER A 13 -5.15 -3.56 -10.07
N ILE A 14 -4.75 -4.61 -9.34
CA ILE A 14 -5.53 -5.83 -9.11
C ILE A 14 -6.41 -5.61 -7.88
N GLU A 15 -7.70 -5.97 -7.94
CA GLU A 15 -8.56 -5.91 -6.76
C GLU A 15 -8.11 -6.92 -5.71
N ILE A 16 -7.96 -6.48 -4.47
CA ILE A 16 -7.65 -7.35 -3.34
C ILE A 16 -8.88 -8.15 -2.93
N THR A 17 -8.73 -9.46 -2.84
CA THR A 17 -9.73 -10.42 -2.41
C THR A 17 -9.30 -11.14 -1.13
N GLY A 18 -10.16 -11.99 -0.57
CA GLY A 18 -9.78 -12.81 0.59
C GLY A 18 -8.67 -13.82 0.31
N ILE A 19 -8.46 -14.22 -0.95
CA ILE A 19 -7.43 -15.19 -1.36
C ILE A 19 -6.02 -14.60 -1.15
N ASP A 20 -5.86 -13.29 -1.34
CA ASP A 20 -4.59 -12.60 -1.11
C ASP A 20 -4.10 -12.68 0.35
N PHE A 21 -4.96 -13.15 1.27
CA PHE A 21 -4.66 -13.29 2.70
C PHE A 21 -4.63 -14.75 3.18
N GLU A 22 -4.74 -15.74 2.28
CA GLU A 22 -4.85 -17.16 2.66
C GLU A 22 -3.68 -17.63 3.56
N PHE A 23 -2.48 -17.11 3.33
CA PHE A 23 -1.28 -17.44 4.09
C PHE A 23 -0.85 -16.32 5.06
N ALA A 24 -1.65 -15.26 5.17
CA ALA A 24 -1.33 -14.14 6.04
C ALA A 24 -1.52 -14.54 7.50
N THR A 25 -0.63 -14.03 8.37
CA THR A 25 -0.77 -14.24 9.81
C THR A 25 -1.86 -13.32 10.36
N ALA A 26 -2.76 -13.86 11.19
CA ALA A 26 -3.77 -13.05 11.86
C ALA A 26 -3.12 -11.88 12.65
N PRO A 27 -3.72 -10.67 12.66
CA PRO A 27 -5.10 -10.35 12.26
C PRO A 27 -5.27 -9.99 10.77
N MET A 28 -4.24 -10.19 9.94
CA MET A 28 -4.24 -9.70 8.56
C MET A 28 -5.37 -10.33 7.72
N SER A 29 -6.25 -9.48 7.21
CA SER A 29 -7.36 -9.83 6.30
C SER A 29 -7.76 -8.60 5.47
N LYS A 30 -8.63 -8.80 4.46
CA LYS A 30 -9.19 -7.68 3.69
C LYS A 30 -9.89 -6.66 4.59
N GLU A 31 -10.69 -7.14 5.54
CA GLU A 31 -11.44 -6.31 6.50
C GLU A 31 -10.50 -5.56 7.46
N PHE A 32 -9.42 -6.21 7.89
CA PHE A 32 -8.39 -5.56 8.70
C PHE A 32 -7.72 -4.40 7.94
N VAL A 33 -7.34 -4.62 6.68
CA VAL A 33 -6.73 -3.57 5.86
C VAL A 33 -7.73 -2.42 5.62
N ILE A 34 -8.97 -2.74 5.25
CA ILE A 34 -10.01 -1.72 5.04
C ILE A 34 -10.25 -0.90 6.31
N SER A 35 -10.48 -1.56 7.46
CA SER A 35 -10.74 -0.86 8.72
C SER A 35 -9.55 0.00 9.16
N THR A 36 -8.32 -0.43 8.87
CA THR A 36 -7.11 0.37 9.11
C THR A 36 -7.06 1.61 8.22
N PHE A 37 -7.33 1.46 6.92
CA PHE A 37 -7.38 2.59 5.99
C PHE A 37 -8.48 3.60 6.39
N GLU A 38 -9.65 3.13 6.79
CA GLU A 38 -10.74 3.99 7.27
C GLU A 38 -10.39 4.70 8.59
N LYS A 39 -9.80 3.97 9.55
CA LYS A 39 -9.43 4.50 10.87
C LYS A 39 -8.44 5.67 10.78
N TYR A 40 -7.49 5.61 9.86
CA TYR A 40 -6.44 6.63 9.70
C TYR A 40 -6.65 7.55 8.49
N ASP A 41 -7.81 7.47 7.82
CA ASP A 41 -8.14 8.23 6.61
C ASP A 41 -7.08 8.08 5.49
N LEU A 42 -6.62 6.85 5.28
CA LEU A 42 -5.59 6.51 4.30
C LEU A 42 -6.19 6.31 2.93
N ARG A 43 -5.43 6.72 1.92
CA ARG A 43 -5.71 6.43 0.50
C ARG A 43 -4.78 5.39 -0.07
N SER A 44 -3.50 5.43 0.31
CA SER A 44 -2.53 4.49 -0.25
C SER A 44 -1.33 4.27 0.66
N ILE A 45 -0.74 3.10 0.54
CA ILE A 45 0.59 2.77 1.06
C ILE A 45 1.44 2.32 -0.13
N VAL A 46 2.62 2.89 -0.29
CA VAL A 46 3.59 2.55 -1.34
C VAL A 46 4.86 2.02 -0.67
N PHE A 47 5.31 0.84 -1.09
CA PHE A 47 6.54 0.20 -0.60
C PHE A 47 7.67 0.40 -1.60
N PHE A 48 8.74 1.11 -1.23
CA PHE A 48 9.86 1.41 -2.12
C PHE A 48 10.95 0.32 -2.20
N GLY A 49 10.93 -0.66 -1.29
CA GLY A 49 12.06 -1.55 -1.01
C GLY A 49 12.79 -1.14 0.26
N GLU A 50 13.67 -2.01 0.79
CA GLU A 50 14.54 -1.70 1.95
C GLU A 50 13.79 -1.14 3.18
N ASN A 51 12.57 -1.62 3.44
CA ASN A 51 11.67 -1.14 4.50
C ASN A 51 11.28 0.35 4.39
N MET A 52 11.40 0.96 3.21
CA MET A 52 10.95 2.33 2.97
C MET A 52 9.49 2.35 2.49
N PHE A 53 8.63 3.05 3.22
CA PHE A 53 7.22 3.19 2.90
C PHE A 53 6.79 4.66 2.82
N TYR A 54 5.85 4.94 1.92
CA TYR A 54 5.10 6.19 1.88
C TYR A 54 3.64 5.91 2.13
N VAL A 55 3.06 6.62 3.10
CA VAL A 55 1.65 6.51 3.46
C VAL A 55 0.96 7.82 3.10
N ALA A 56 -0.12 7.76 2.33
CA ALA A 56 -0.88 8.93 1.90
C ALA A 56 -2.31 8.90 2.46
N GLN A 57 -2.80 10.06 2.85
CA GLN A 57 -4.19 10.29 3.25
C GLN A 57 -5.10 10.51 2.02
N GLN A 58 -6.41 10.55 2.24
CA GLN A 58 -7.41 10.81 1.17
C GLN A 58 -7.22 12.15 0.45
N ASP A 59 -6.69 13.16 1.14
CA ASP A 59 -6.34 14.46 0.54
C ASP A 59 -4.96 14.48 -0.16
N MET A 60 -4.34 13.30 -0.35
CA MET A 60 -3.02 13.09 -0.93
C MET A 60 -1.85 13.68 -0.13
N LYS A 61 -2.09 14.15 1.11
CA LYS A 61 -1.00 14.53 2.01
C LYS A 61 -0.34 13.29 2.62
N PRO A 62 0.95 13.40 2.98
CA PRO A 62 1.60 12.32 3.70
C PRO A 62 0.96 12.14 5.08
N TYR A 63 0.69 10.89 5.44
CA TYR A 63 0.39 10.52 6.82
C TYR A 63 1.70 10.32 7.57
N HIS A 64 1.88 11.04 8.68
CA HIS A 64 3.03 10.88 9.55
C HIS A 64 2.60 10.67 11.00
N PRO A 65 3.34 9.84 11.77
CA PRO A 65 3.17 9.77 13.22
C PRO A 65 3.31 11.16 13.86
N ILE A 66 2.57 11.41 14.93
CA ILE A 66 2.52 12.72 15.62
C ILE A 66 3.92 13.19 16.07
N TYR A 67 4.80 12.24 16.42
CA TYR A 67 6.17 12.53 16.78
C TYR A 67 7.11 12.08 15.66
N ALA A 68 8.06 12.94 15.30
CA ALA A 68 8.94 12.78 14.13
C ALA A 68 9.81 11.51 14.11
N ASN A 69 9.93 10.80 15.24
CA ASN A 69 10.70 9.54 15.36
C ASN A 69 9.86 8.39 15.94
N SER A 70 8.53 8.55 15.97
CA SER A 70 7.65 7.45 16.37
C SER A 70 7.43 6.51 15.18
N PRO A 71 7.28 5.20 15.45
CA PRO A 71 6.81 4.27 14.43
C PRO A 71 5.39 4.63 13.99
N TYR A 72 4.95 4.04 12.88
CA TYR A 72 3.53 4.09 12.54
C TYR A 72 2.73 3.30 13.58
N PRO A 73 1.42 3.59 13.72
CA PRO A 73 0.55 2.73 14.51
C PRO A 73 0.69 1.25 14.12
N ASP A 74 0.62 0.36 15.10
CA ASP A 74 0.83 -1.09 14.93
C ASP A 74 -0.01 -1.67 13.77
N ASP A 75 -1.24 -1.18 13.58
CA ASP A 75 -2.11 -1.63 12.49
C ASP A 75 -1.49 -1.39 11.09
N ILE A 76 -0.81 -0.25 10.92
CA ILE A 76 -0.14 0.13 9.67
C ILE A 76 1.18 -0.64 9.52
N GLU A 77 1.95 -0.81 10.59
CA GLU A 77 3.18 -1.60 10.59
C GLU A 77 2.92 -3.06 10.17
N LEU A 78 1.82 -3.67 10.66
CA LEU A 78 1.40 -5.00 10.20
C LEU A 78 1.13 -5.05 8.69
N ILE A 79 0.59 -3.96 8.11
CA ILE A 79 0.38 -3.87 6.66
C ILE A 79 1.72 -3.75 5.93
N PHE A 80 2.71 -3.06 6.50
CA PHE A 80 4.05 -3.00 5.92
C PHE A 80 4.70 -4.38 5.83
N ASP A 81 4.64 -5.15 6.93
CA ASP A 81 5.14 -6.52 6.97
C ASP A 81 4.46 -7.39 5.90
N PHE A 82 3.13 -7.33 5.82
CA PHE A 82 2.36 -8.04 4.80
C PHE A 82 2.78 -7.65 3.38
N MET A 83 2.92 -6.34 3.10
CA MET A 83 3.35 -5.85 1.79
C MET A 83 4.75 -6.33 1.42
N ALA A 84 5.68 -6.37 2.38
CA ALA A 84 7.04 -6.84 2.15
C ALA A 84 7.08 -8.35 1.86
N ILE A 85 6.36 -9.15 2.64
CA ILE A 85 6.28 -10.61 2.50
C ILE A 85 5.64 -11.00 1.16
N GLU A 86 4.49 -10.41 0.84
CA GLU A 86 3.73 -10.72 -0.38
C GLU A 86 4.21 -9.97 -1.62
N ARG A 87 5.31 -9.21 -1.50
CA ARG A 87 5.93 -8.42 -2.58
C ARG A 87 4.91 -7.50 -3.27
N ILE A 88 4.12 -6.81 -2.46
CA ILE A 88 3.12 -5.84 -2.90
C ILE A 88 3.76 -4.45 -2.93
N ARG A 89 3.74 -3.81 -4.09
CA ARG A 89 4.32 -2.48 -4.31
C ARG A 89 3.45 -1.38 -3.74
N LYS A 90 2.14 -1.51 -3.90
CA LYS A 90 1.17 -0.49 -3.53
C LYS A 90 -0.12 -1.16 -3.07
N ILE A 91 -0.72 -0.60 -2.02
CA ILE A 91 -2.12 -0.84 -1.67
C ILE A 91 -2.85 0.50 -1.76
N GLU A 92 -4.03 0.52 -2.38
CA GLU A 92 -4.89 1.69 -2.54
C GLU A 92 -6.32 1.39 -2.11
N TYR A 93 -6.92 2.32 -1.37
CA TYR A 93 -8.32 2.28 -0.99
C TYR A 93 -9.05 3.51 -1.53
N ILE A 94 -9.88 3.28 -2.55
CA ILE A 94 -10.59 4.33 -3.28
C ILE A 94 -12.03 3.87 -3.50
N ASP A 95 -13.01 4.69 -3.11
CA ASP A 95 -14.44 4.45 -3.31
C ASP A 95 -14.93 3.08 -2.78
N GLY A 96 -14.36 2.61 -1.67
CA GLY A 96 -14.70 1.31 -1.06
C GLY A 96 -13.99 0.11 -1.67
N PHE A 97 -13.13 0.31 -2.67
CA PHE A 97 -12.38 -0.75 -3.32
C PHE A 97 -10.92 -0.73 -2.89
N LEU A 98 -10.44 -1.88 -2.43
CA LEU A 98 -9.05 -2.11 -2.09
C LEU A 98 -8.34 -2.74 -3.29
N LYS A 99 -7.27 -2.10 -3.77
CA LYS A 99 -6.48 -2.55 -4.92
C LYS A 99 -5.01 -2.66 -4.55
N ARG A 100 -4.29 -3.55 -5.24
CA ARG A 100 -2.85 -3.67 -5.13
C ARG A 100 -2.15 -3.62 -6.49
N SER A 101 -0.90 -3.19 -6.49
CA SER A 101 0.02 -3.44 -7.59
C SER A 101 1.17 -4.33 -7.13
N PRO A 102 1.63 -5.30 -7.94
CA PRO A 102 2.80 -6.11 -7.62
C PRO A 102 4.07 -5.26 -7.68
N ILE A 103 5.14 -5.71 -7.02
CA ILE A 103 6.49 -5.23 -7.33
C ILE A 103 6.89 -5.83 -8.67
N GLU A 104 7.06 -5.00 -9.70
CA GLU A 104 7.61 -5.47 -10.97
C GLU A 104 9.01 -6.03 -10.75
N GLU A 105 9.22 -7.28 -11.15
CA GLU A 105 10.57 -7.80 -11.33
C GLU A 105 11.09 -7.22 -12.64
N HIS A 106 11.93 -6.19 -12.57
CA HIS A 106 12.76 -5.88 -13.72
C HIS A 106 13.68 -7.09 -13.95
N PRO A 107 13.62 -7.78 -15.10
CA PRO A 107 14.64 -8.77 -15.41
C PRO A 107 15.98 -8.02 -15.46
N ASP A 108 16.93 -8.48 -14.63
CA ASP A 108 18.28 -7.94 -14.59
C ASP A 108 18.84 -7.85 -16.02
N ILE A 109 19.25 -6.64 -16.41
CA ILE A 109 19.87 -6.32 -17.70
C ILE A 109 21.31 -6.82 -17.73
#